data_AF-A0A1E7DRB3-F1
#
_entry.id   AF-A0A1E7DRB3-F1
#
_cell.length_a   1.000
_cell.length_b   1.000
_cell.length_c   1.000
_cell.angle_alpha   90.00
_cell.angle_beta   90.00
_cell.angle_gamma   90.00
#
_symmetry.space_group_name_H-M   'P 1'
#
loop_
_entity.id
_entity.type
_entity.pdbx_description
1 polymer ?
#
loop_
_entity_poly.entity_id
_entity_poly.type
_entity_poly.pdbx_seq_one_letter_code
_entity_poly.pdbx_strand_id
1 'polypeptide(L)'
;MAKKLGTKKEVTIEGVKYTFQHPGTEAALDIQDRAVTKTGGFSSKKMAEELFKHVIIEPKVSFDYFDEHDGFDEVFEEAFTFLRT
;
A
#
# COMPACT_ATOMS: atom_id res chain seq x y z
N MET A 1 9.31 -18.62 8.43
CA MET A 1 7.95 -18.72 9.02
C MET A 1 7.02 -17.94 8.12
N ALA A 2 6.15 -18.62 7.37
CA ALA A 2 5.29 -18.02 6.35
C ALA A 2 4.08 -17.34 7.03
N LYS A 3 4.06 -16.01 7.06
CA LYS A 3 2.94 -15.24 7.60
C LYS A 3 1.86 -15.13 6.51
N LYS A 4 0.64 -15.48 6.91
CA LYS A 4 -0.50 -15.85 6.08
C LYS A 4 -0.80 -14.82 4.98
N LEU A 5 -0.84 -15.31 3.74
CA LEU A 5 -1.54 -14.70 2.61
C LEU A 5 -2.93 -14.20 3.05
N GLY A 6 -3.28 -12.94 2.78
CA GLY A 6 -4.68 -12.48 2.84
C GLY A 6 -5.19 -11.94 4.17
N THR A 7 -4.32 -11.44 5.06
CA THR A 7 -4.78 -10.61 6.18
C THR A 7 -5.45 -9.36 5.63
N LYS A 8 -6.66 -9.05 6.09
CA LYS A 8 -7.41 -7.84 5.74
C LYS A 8 -7.52 -6.99 6.99
N LYS A 9 -7.31 -5.68 6.86
CA LYS A 9 -7.45 -4.71 7.95
C LYS A 9 -8.34 -3.58 7.46
N GLU A 10 -9.38 -3.28 8.20
CA GLU A 10 -10.20 -2.10 7.98
C GLU A 10 -9.73 -1.02 8.94
N VAL A 11 -9.43 0.17 8.41
CA VAL A 11 -8.97 1.33 9.16
C VAL A 11 -9.85 2.49 8.75
N THR A 12 -10.37 3.22 9.70
CA THR A 12 -11.12 4.44 9.41
C THR A 12 -10.17 5.62 9.64
N ILE A 13 -9.78 6.30 8.57
CA ILE A 13 -8.92 7.49 8.63
C ILE A 13 -9.77 8.66 8.15
N GLU A 14 -9.85 9.70 8.98
CA GLU A 14 -10.65 10.92 8.73
C GLU A 14 -12.11 10.66 8.31
N GLY A 15 -12.73 9.62 8.88
CA GLY A 15 -14.12 9.26 8.58
C GLY A 15 -14.31 8.47 7.28
N VAL A 16 -13.24 8.21 6.52
CA VAL A 16 -13.23 7.31 5.37
C VAL A 16 -12.77 5.92 5.81
N LYS A 17 -13.58 4.90 5.52
CA LYS A 17 -13.21 3.50 5.76
C LYS A 17 -12.30 3.00 4.65
N TYR A 18 -11.06 2.71 5.00
CA TYR A 18 -10.07 2.06 4.14
C TYR A 18 -9.94 0.59 4.51
N THR A 19 -9.91 -0.25 3.50
CA THR A 19 -9.75 -1.69 3.60
C THR A 19 -8.42 -2.04 2.95
N PHE A 20 -7.50 -2.51 3.78
CA PHE A 20 -6.20 -2.99 3.39
C PHE A 20 -6.22 -4.51 3.30
N GLN A 21 -5.55 -5.09 2.32
CA GLN A 21 -5.37 -6.51 2.15
C GLN A 21 -3.91 -6.80 1.85
N HIS A 22 -3.33 -7.78 2.54
CA HIS A 22 -1.95 -8.17 2.30
C HIS A 22 -1.86 -9.07 1.05
N PRO A 23 -1.24 -8.62 -0.07
CA PRO A 23 -1.18 -9.39 -1.31
C PRO A 23 -0.22 -10.60 -1.24
N GLY A 24 0.52 -10.72 -0.14
CA GLY A 24 1.49 -11.80 0.09
C GLY A 24 2.92 -11.31 -0.12
N THR A 25 3.89 -12.00 0.50
CA THR A 25 5.31 -11.61 0.46
C THR A 25 5.88 -11.64 -0.96
N GLU A 26 5.42 -12.57 -1.82
CA GLU A 26 5.80 -12.60 -3.24
C GLU A 26 5.35 -11.34 -3.98
N ALA A 27 4.09 -10.94 -3.83
CA ALA A 27 3.59 -9.72 -4.48
C ALA A 27 4.27 -8.47 -3.92
N ALA A 28 4.53 -8.41 -2.61
CA ALA A 28 5.29 -7.33 -2.00
C ALA A 28 6.71 -7.21 -2.57
N LEU A 29 7.39 -8.33 -2.79
CA LEU A 29 8.72 -8.37 -3.42
C LEU A 29 8.65 -7.96 -4.89
N ASP A 30 7.64 -8.42 -5.64
CA ASP A 30 7.44 -8.01 -7.04
C ASP A 30 7.19 -6.49 -7.15
N ILE A 31 6.39 -5.93 -6.23
CA ILE A 31 6.16 -4.49 -6.13
C ILE A 31 7.45 -3.75 -5.82
N GLN A 32 8.23 -4.25 -4.87
CA GLN A 32 9.50 -3.62 -4.49
C GLN A 32 10.50 -3.67 -5.65
N ASP A 33 10.57 -4.79 -6.38
CA ASP A 33 11.41 -4.97 -7.56
C ASP A 33 10.98 -4.04 -8.72
N ARG A 34 9.67 -3.89 -8.95
CA ARG A 34 9.11 -2.94 -9.94
C ARG A 34 9.28 -1.47 -9.55
N ALA A 35 9.25 -1.17 -8.25
CA ALA A 35 9.47 0.16 -7.72
C ALA A 35 10.95 0.57 -7.77
N VAL A 36 11.88 -0.39 -7.81
CA VAL A 36 13.29 -0.13 -8.10
C VAL A 36 13.45 0.21 -9.57
N THR A 37 13.87 1.45 -9.84
CA THR A 37 14.19 1.86 -11.20
C THR A 37 15.51 1.23 -11.65
N LYS A 38 15.67 1.06 -12.96
CA LYS A 38 16.86 0.47 -13.61
C LYS A 38 18.19 1.13 -13.23
N THR A 39 18.16 2.32 -12.67
CA THR A 39 19.34 3.10 -12.22
C THR A 39 19.68 2.86 -10.73
N GLY A 40 18.99 1.92 -10.06
CA GLY A 40 19.18 1.61 -8.64
C GLY A 40 18.48 2.59 -7.69
N GLY A 41 17.67 3.51 -8.20
CA GLY A 41 16.86 4.43 -7.40
C GLY A 41 15.48 3.84 -7.09
N PHE A 42 15.05 3.89 -5.83
CA PHE A 42 13.66 3.58 -5.48
C PHE A 42 12.74 4.71 -5.91
N SER A 43 11.74 4.41 -6.75
CA SER A 43 10.65 5.34 -7.02
C SER A 43 9.59 5.19 -5.93
N SER A 44 9.66 6.05 -4.92
CA SER A 44 8.65 6.17 -3.86
C SER A 44 7.25 6.37 -4.45
N LYS A 45 7.12 7.11 -5.56
CA LYS A 45 5.85 7.27 -6.28
C LYS A 45 5.29 5.93 -6.79
N LYS A 46 6.07 5.15 -7.54
CA LYS A 46 5.64 3.83 -8.04
C LYS A 46 5.33 2.87 -6.90
N MET A 47 6.14 2.91 -5.84
CA MET A 47 5.93 2.07 -4.67
C MET A 47 4.58 2.37 -4.01
N ALA A 48 4.23 3.64 -3.82
CA ALA A 48 2.92 4.01 -3.29
C ALA A 48 1.78 3.67 -4.27
N GLU A 49 1.95 3.85 -5.59
CA GLU A 49 0.92 3.45 -6.57
C GLU A 49 0.61 1.96 -6.48
N GLU A 50 1.64 1.12 -6.40
CA GLU A 50 1.47 -0.33 -6.31
C GLU A 50 0.96 -0.76 -4.93
N LEU A 51 1.38 -0.09 -3.85
CA LEU A 51 0.79 -0.29 -2.52
C LEU A 51 -0.70 0.04 -2.53
N PHE A 52 -1.13 1.16 -3.09
CA PHE A 52 -2.55 1.48 -3.18
C PHE A 52 -3.33 0.50 -4.05
N LYS A 53 -2.70 -0.06 -5.08
CA LYS A 53 -3.37 -0.97 -6.01
C LYS A 53 -3.45 -2.42 -5.52
N HIS A 54 -2.44 -2.87 -4.78
CA HIS A 54 -2.32 -4.25 -4.30
C HIS A 54 -2.58 -4.40 -2.80
N VAL A 55 -2.40 -3.33 -2.02
CA VAL A 55 -2.67 -3.30 -0.58
C VAL A 55 -4.01 -2.65 -0.27
N ILE A 56 -4.46 -1.63 -0.98
CA ILE A 56 -5.77 -1.00 -0.72
C ILE A 56 -6.82 -1.56 -1.68
N ILE A 57 -7.80 -2.28 -1.13
CA ILE A 57 -8.89 -2.87 -1.92
C ILE A 57 -10.07 -1.89 -2.02
N GLU A 58 -10.44 -1.22 -0.93
CA GLU A 58 -11.58 -0.29 -0.92
C GLU A 58 -11.40 0.85 0.10
N PRO A 59 -11.72 2.11 -0.25
CA PRO A 59 -11.93 2.62 -1.60
C PRO A 59 -10.64 2.55 -2.42
N LYS A 60 -10.76 2.47 -3.74
CA LYS A 60 -9.60 2.61 -4.64
C LYS A 60 -9.06 4.04 -4.55
N VAL A 61 -8.12 4.22 -3.65
CA VAL A 61 -7.40 5.48 -3.51
C VAL A 61 -6.29 5.57 -4.53
N SER A 62 -5.94 6.79 -4.89
CA SER A 62 -4.83 7.14 -5.76
C SER A 62 -4.19 8.39 -5.20
N PHE A 63 -3.00 8.75 -5.67
CA PHE A 63 -2.37 10.02 -5.28
C PHE A 63 -3.32 11.21 -5.45
N ASP A 64 -4.12 11.20 -6.51
CA ASP A 64 -5.14 12.22 -6.80
C ASP A 64 -6.24 12.27 -5.71
N TYR A 65 -6.71 11.11 -5.25
CA TYR A 65 -7.67 11.03 -4.14
C TYR A 65 -7.09 11.63 -2.85
N PHE A 66 -5.81 11.42 -2.61
CA PHE A 66 -5.09 11.96 -1.45
C PHE A 66 -4.60 13.40 -1.62
N ASP A 67 -4.66 13.95 -2.82
CA ASP A 67 -4.44 15.39 -3.07
C ASP A 67 -5.67 16.18 -2.60
N GLU A 68 -6.87 15.58 -2.70
CA GLU A 68 -8.13 16.15 -2.21
C GLU A 68 -8.52 15.70 -0.78
N HIS A 69 -8.00 14.56 -0.31
CA HIS A 69 -8.27 14.02 1.03
C HIS A 69 -6.98 13.91 1.85
N ASP A 70 -6.95 14.58 3.00
CA ASP A 70 -5.93 14.35 4.03
C ASP A 70 -6.00 12.90 4.56
N GLY A 71 -4.90 12.43 5.17
CA GLY A 71 -4.75 11.06 5.67
C GLY A 71 -3.89 10.13 4.79
N PHE A 72 -3.25 10.65 3.73
CA PHE A 72 -2.28 9.90 2.92
C PHE A 72 -1.18 9.26 3.76
N ASP A 73 -0.56 10.04 4.65
CA ASP A 73 0.61 9.58 5.43
C ASP A 73 0.23 8.42 6.35
N GLU A 74 -0.92 8.51 7.04
CA GLU A 74 -1.44 7.44 7.89
C GLU A 74 -1.79 6.18 7.07
N VAL A 75 -2.49 6.35 5.95
CA VAL A 75 -2.81 5.23 5.04
C VAL A 75 -1.52 4.58 4.54
N PHE A 76 -0.54 5.39 4.15
CA PHE A 76 0.71 4.93 3.58
C PHE A 76 1.57 4.20 4.62
N GLU A 77 1.77 4.78 5.81
CA GLU A 77 2.48 4.15 6.91
C GLU A 77 1.79 2.87 7.39
N GLU A 78 0.46 2.86 7.47
CA GLU A 78 -0.28 1.65 7.82
C GLU A 78 -0.15 0.58 6.74
N ALA A 79 -0.33 0.92 5.46
CA ALA A 79 -0.15 -0.02 4.35
C ALA A 79 1.27 -0.59 4.33
N PHE A 80 2.28 0.26 4.54
CA PHE A 80 3.69 -0.13 4.53
C PHE A 80 4.04 -1.03 5.73
N THR A 81 3.56 -0.67 6.93
CA THR A 81 3.70 -1.49 8.14
C THR A 81 2.98 -2.82 7.97
N PHE A 82 1.79 -2.81 7.37
CA PHE A 82 1.00 -4.00 7.13
C PHE A 82 1.71 -4.94 6.15
N LEU A 83 2.31 -4.40 5.09
CA LEU A 83 3.13 -5.16 4.13
C LEU A 83 4.37 -5.81 4.76
N ARG A 84 4.87 -5.25 5.86
CA ARG A 84 6.04 -5.76 6.58
C ARG A 84 5.68 -6.67 7.77
N THR A 85 4.41 -6.78 8.15
CA THR A 85 3.98 -7.58 9.31
C THR A 85 3.77 -9.04 8.95
#